data_AF-A0A149U6E6-F1
#
_entry.id   AF-A0A149U6E6-F1
#
_cell.length_a   1.000
_cell.length_b   1.000
_cell.length_c   1.000
_cell.angle_alpha   90.00
_cell.angle_beta   90.00
_cell.angle_gamma   90.00
#
_symmetry.space_group_name_H-M   'P 1'
#
loop_
_entity.id
_entity.type
_entity.pdbx_description
1 polymer ?
#
loop_
_entity_poly.entity_id
_entity_poly.type
_entity_poly.pdbx_seq_one_letter_code
_entity_poly.pdbx_strand_id
1 'polypeptide(L)'
;MNISSFIKELVEDEFNKGNVPASGYSSDGVFEIIDDCFYDTDTAEKLATVQAPELCGDDFDYYREELYRTEGGAFFLVGRGHGCTPWTYGGYPGHLVIPMTDASVRRWLQGRNLSYLYIRLFGMPPEAGRTEPFSVVLPNDLTEKIFRKASTENISVQIWVGNLLRATLQHENGHKDTPS
;
A
#
# COMPACT_ATOMS: atom_id res chain seq x y z
N MET A 1 7.51 -4.49 7.95
CA MET A 1 6.61 -5.50 7.35
C MET A 1 7.27 -6.10 6.12
N ASN A 2 7.22 -7.42 5.92
CA ASN A 2 7.69 -8.05 4.67
C ASN A 2 6.52 -8.15 3.65
N ILE A 3 6.81 -8.49 2.39
CA ILE A 3 5.77 -8.57 1.35
C ILE A 3 4.75 -9.70 1.60
N SER A 4 5.19 -10.83 2.16
CA SER A 4 4.30 -11.97 2.46
C SER A 4 3.25 -11.60 3.50
N SER A 5 3.63 -10.94 4.59
CA SER A 5 2.70 -10.42 5.60
C SER A 5 1.74 -9.40 5.02
N PHE A 6 2.21 -8.54 4.10
CA PHE A 6 1.35 -7.55 3.43
C PHE A 6 0.27 -8.21 2.57
N ILE A 7 0.64 -9.22 1.78
CA ILE A 7 -0.35 -9.98 0.99
C ILE A 7 -1.36 -10.68 1.90
N LYS A 8 -0.92 -11.29 3.01
CA LYS A 8 -1.82 -11.92 3.98
C LYS A 8 -2.83 -10.93 4.54
N GLU A 9 -2.39 -9.74 4.94
CA GLU A 9 -3.28 -8.69 5.45
C GLU A 9 -4.30 -8.25 4.39
N LEU A 10 -3.87 -8.03 3.13
CA LEU A 10 -4.81 -7.69 2.04
C LEU A 10 -5.87 -8.77 1.83
N VAL A 11 -5.48 -10.04 1.85
CA VAL A 11 -6.42 -11.16 1.69
C VAL A 11 -7.35 -11.27 2.90
N GLU A 12 -6.83 -11.12 4.12
CA GLU A 12 -7.63 -11.15 5.34
C GLU A 12 -8.63 -9.99 5.40
N ASP A 13 -8.26 -8.79 4.95
CA ASP A 13 -9.15 -7.63 4.85
C ASP A 13 -10.31 -7.90 3.90
N GLU A 14 -10.05 -8.47 2.72
CA GLU A 14 -11.10 -8.84 1.77
C GLU A 14 -11.98 -9.99 2.32
N PHE A 15 -11.37 -10.97 2.98
CA PHE A 15 -12.11 -12.04 3.66
C PHE A 15 -13.07 -11.49 4.73
N ASN A 16 -12.63 -10.51 5.51
CA ASN A 16 -13.44 -9.84 6.53
C ASN A 16 -14.59 -9.02 5.94
N LYS A 17 -14.48 -8.57 4.68
CA LYS A 17 -15.57 -7.93 3.92
C LYS A 17 -16.53 -8.94 3.28
N GLY A 18 -16.21 -10.24 3.36
CA GLY A 18 -16.99 -11.31 2.75
C GLY A 18 -16.52 -11.74 1.36
N ASN A 19 -15.45 -11.14 0.84
CA ASN A 19 -14.82 -11.53 -0.42
C ASN A 19 -13.85 -12.68 -0.15
N VAL A 20 -14.21 -13.89 -0.56
CA VAL A 20 -13.42 -15.10 -0.30
C VAL A 20 -12.76 -15.61 -1.59
N PRO A 21 -11.57 -16.22 -1.52
CA PRO A 21 -10.96 -16.82 -2.70
C PRO A 21 -11.96 -17.78 -3.39
N ALA A 22 -12.03 -17.73 -4.72
CA ALA A 22 -12.82 -18.65 -5.51
C ALA A 22 -11.99 -19.87 -5.90
N SER A 23 -12.66 -21.01 -6.13
CA SER A 23 -11.99 -22.26 -6.47
C SER A 23 -11.41 -22.28 -7.90
N GLY A 24 -10.27 -22.97 -8.07
CA GLY A 24 -9.71 -23.31 -9.37
C GLY A 24 -8.70 -22.29 -9.94
N TYR A 25 -8.02 -22.72 -11.00
CA TYR A 25 -7.25 -21.86 -11.90
C TYR A 25 -8.23 -21.33 -12.94
N SER A 26 -8.71 -20.10 -12.82
CA SER A 26 -9.24 -19.44 -14.00
C SER A 26 -8.07 -19.26 -14.98
N SER A 27 -8.00 -20.14 -15.98
CA SER A 27 -7.11 -19.98 -17.14
C SER A 27 -7.54 -18.79 -18.01
N ASP A 28 -8.78 -18.34 -17.81
CA ASP A 28 -9.48 -17.33 -18.59
C ASP A 28 -9.77 -16.10 -17.71
N GLY A 29 -10.21 -15.00 -18.32
CA GLY A 29 -10.42 -13.70 -17.67
C GLY A 29 -11.15 -13.79 -16.33
N VAL A 30 -10.65 -13.06 -15.33
CA VAL A 30 -11.25 -12.94 -14.00
C VAL A 30 -11.98 -11.62 -13.93
N PHE A 31 -13.25 -11.65 -13.56
CA PHE A 31 -14.00 -10.46 -13.22
C PHE A 31 -14.69 -10.60 -11.86
N GLU A 32 -14.85 -9.48 -11.17
CA GLU A 32 -15.53 -9.42 -9.89
C GLU A 32 -16.17 -8.04 -9.68
N ILE A 33 -17.28 -8.01 -8.94
CA ILE A 33 -17.94 -6.76 -8.52
C ILE A 33 -17.72 -6.63 -7.02
N ILE A 34 -16.96 -5.60 -6.62
CA ILE A 34 -16.59 -5.34 -5.23
C ILE A 34 -16.93 -3.89 -4.93
N ASP A 35 -17.75 -3.65 -3.90
CA ASP A 35 -18.21 -2.31 -3.49
C ASP A 35 -18.78 -1.49 -4.68
N ASP A 36 -19.70 -2.10 -5.44
CA ASP A 36 -20.32 -1.56 -6.67
C ASP A 36 -19.33 -1.18 -7.79
N CYS A 37 -18.07 -1.59 -7.69
CA CYS A 37 -17.05 -1.37 -8.70
C CYS A 37 -16.78 -2.67 -9.48
N PHE A 38 -16.77 -2.58 -10.81
CA PHE A 38 -16.49 -3.71 -11.71
C PHE A 38 -14.99 -3.79 -12.02
N TYR A 39 -14.39 -4.93 -11.69
CA TYR A 39 -13.00 -5.26 -11.97
C TYR A 39 -12.96 -6.43 -12.93
N ASP A 40 -12.23 -6.30 -14.04
CA ASP A 40 -12.21 -7.31 -15.10
C ASP A 40 -10.84 -7.30 -15.79
N THR A 41 -10.18 -8.45 -15.81
CA THR A 41 -8.86 -8.60 -16.41
C THR A 41 -8.86 -8.50 -17.94
N ASP A 42 -9.99 -8.74 -18.59
CA ASP A 42 -10.10 -8.69 -20.06
C ASP A 42 -10.19 -7.26 -20.58
N THR A 43 -10.76 -6.35 -19.78
CA THR A 43 -10.91 -4.93 -20.12
C THR A 43 -9.84 -4.04 -19.50
N ALA A 44 -9.13 -4.50 -18.47
CA ALA A 44 -8.09 -3.74 -17.79
C ALA A 44 -6.69 -3.86 -18.42
N GLU A 45 -5.86 -2.82 -18.28
CA GLU A 45 -4.44 -2.87 -18.63
C GLU A 45 -3.69 -3.70 -17.58
N LYS A 46 -3.09 -4.82 -18.00
CA LYS A 46 -2.15 -5.56 -17.17
C LYS A 46 -0.81 -4.83 -17.07
N LEU A 47 -0.41 -4.49 -15.84
CA LEU A 47 0.80 -3.71 -15.57
C LEU A 47 2.00 -4.58 -15.18
N ALA A 48 1.76 -5.66 -14.42
CA ALA A 48 2.82 -6.56 -13.97
C ALA A 48 2.29 -7.95 -13.66
N THR A 49 3.20 -8.93 -13.75
CA THR A 49 3.01 -10.30 -13.26
C THR A 49 4.21 -10.67 -12.41
N VAL A 50 3.95 -11.23 -11.23
CA VAL A 50 4.95 -11.80 -10.35
C VAL A 50 4.52 -13.21 -9.98
N GLN A 51 5.42 -14.16 -10.08
CA GLN A 51 5.16 -15.56 -9.75
C GLN A 51 6.38 -16.16 -9.09
N ALA A 52 6.20 -17.30 -8.41
CA ALA A 52 7.31 -18.04 -7.85
C ALA A 52 8.34 -18.39 -8.96
N PRO A 53 9.62 -17.97 -8.82
CA PRO A 53 10.66 -18.47 -9.69
C PRO A 53 10.89 -19.94 -9.33
N GLU A 54 10.94 -20.83 -10.32
CA GLU A 54 11.37 -22.24 -10.18
C GLU A 54 10.34 -23.25 -9.64
N LEU A 55 9.15 -22.84 -9.19
CA LEU A 55 8.12 -23.80 -8.79
C LEU A 55 7.35 -24.36 -10.00
N CYS A 56 7.21 -25.68 -10.05
CA CYS A 56 6.30 -26.34 -10.98
C CYS A 56 4.86 -25.97 -10.62
N GLY A 57 3.96 -25.95 -11.60
CA GLY A 57 2.53 -25.63 -11.40
C GLY A 57 1.77 -26.61 -10.49
N ASP A 58 2.43 -27.62 -9.93
CA ASP A 58 1.89 -28.60 -8.98
C ASP A 58 2.37 -28.36 -7.54
N ASP A 59 3.28 -27.39 -7.31
CA ASP A 59 3.84 -27.13 -5.99
C ASP A 59 2.82 -26.40 -5.08
N PHE A 60 2.61 -26.85 -3.85
CA PHE A 60 1.68 -26.23 -2.90
C PHE A 60 2.01 -24.76 -2.57
N ASP A 61 3.26 -24.35 -2.76
CA ASP A 61 3.72 -22.98 -2.56
C ASP A 61 3.64 -22.10 -3.83
N TYR A 62 3.16 -22.65 -4.95
CA TYR A 62 3.00 -21.89 -6.19
C TYR A 62 2.01 -20.73 -5.99
N TYR A 63 2.44 -19.55 -6.45
CA TYR A 63 1.59 -18.38 -6.58
C TYR A 63 1.88 -17.60 -7.86
N ARG A 64 0.88 -16.86 -8.31
CA ARG A 64 0.95 -15.83 -9.35
C ARG A 64 0.10 -14.63 -8.92
N GLU A 65 0.69 -13.46 -8.98
CA GLU A 65 0.06 -12.17 -8.69
C GLU A 65 0.16 -11.27 -9.92
N GLU A 66 -0.96 -10.70 -10.32
CA GLU A 66 -1.05 -9.85 -11.49
C GLU A 66 -1.71 -8.53 -11.13
N LEU A 67 -1.01 -7.42 -11.38
CA LEU A 67 -1.50 -6.07 -11.13
C LEU A 67 -2.15 -5.52 -12.40
N TYR A 68 -3.38 -5.04 -12.29
CA TYR A 68 -4.16 -4.45 -13.36
C TYR A 68 -4.58 -3.03 -13.04
N ARG A 69 -4.89 -2.27 -14.10
CA ARG A 69 -5.50 -0.94 -14.02
C ARG A 69 -6.70 -0.86 -14.95
N THR A 70 -7.86 -0.52 -14.42
CA THR A 70 -9.08 -0.31 -15.21
C THR A 70 -8.95 0.92 -16.11
N GLU A 71 -9.82 1.05 -17.10
CA GLU A 71 -9.92 2.27 -17.93
C GLU A 71 -10.19 3.53 -17.08
N GLY A 72 -10.99 3.39 -16.02
CA GLY A 72 -11.26 4.45 -15.04
C GLY A 72 -10.07 4.77 -14.12
N GLY A 73 -8.96 4.05 -14.24
CA GLY A 73 -7.71 4.29 -13.53
C GLY A 73 -7.59 3.62 -12.17
N ALA A 74 -8.60 2.87 -11.73
CA ALA A 74 -8.56 2.10 -10.49
C ALA A 74 -7.62 0.89 -10.63
N PHE A 75 -6.91 0.55 -9.56
CA PHE A 75 -6.01 -0.59 -9.54
C PHE A 75 -6.66 -1.78 -8.85
N PHE A 76 -6.30 -2.99 -9.28
CA PHE A 76 -6.64 -4.22 -8.59
C PHE A 76 -5.58 -5.28 -8.80
N LEU A 77 -5.47 -6.19 -7.84
CA LEU A 77 -4.56 -7.31 -7.85
C LEU A 77 -5.37 -8.60 -8.02
N VAL A 78 -4.96 -9.43 -8.97
CA VAL A 78 -5.46 -10.80 -9.07
C VAL A 78 -4.38 -11.73 -8.56
N GLY A 79 -4.62 -12.31 -7.39
CA GLY A 79 -3.75 -13.31 -6.81
C GLY A 79 -4.29 -14.71 -7.08
N ARG A 80 -3.40 -15.63 -7.44
CA ARG A 80 -3.68 -17.05 -7.65
C ARG A 80 -2.65 -17.85 -6.88
N GLY A 81 -3.05 -18.95 -6.28
CA GLY A 81 -2.08 -19.80 -5.59
C GLY A 81 -2.69 -21.04 -4.97
N HIS A 82 -1.81 -21.93 -4.53
CA HIS A 82 -2.19 -23.25 -4.01
C HIS A 82 -2.35 -23.25 -2.49
N GLY A 83 -2.51 -24.44 -1.92
CA GLY A 83 -2.88 -24.71 -0.55
C GLY A 83 -2.08 -23.97 0.53
N CYS A 84 -0.79 -23.69 0.28
CA CYS A 84 0.09 -23.03 1.26
C CYS A 84 0.18 -21.51 1.07
N THR A 85 -0.52 -20.95 0.09
CA THR A 85 -0.49 -19.52 -0.22
C THR A 85 -1.71 -18.79 0.37
N PRO A 86 -1.63 -17.46 0.57
CA PRO A 86 -2.79 -16.68 0.98
C PRO A 86 -3.98 -16.77 0.01
N TRP A 87 -3.71 -17.09 -1.26
CA TRP A 87 -4.70 -17.16 -2.34
C TRP A 87 -5.52 -18.47 -2.36
N THR A 88 -5.29 -19.35 -1.38
CA THR A 88 -5.91 -20.68 -1.29
C THR A 88 -7.42 -20.61 -1.10
N TYR A 89 -8.14 -21.51 -1.77
CA TYR A 89 -9.55 -21.78 -1.49
C TYR A 89 -9.66 -22.98 -0.55
N GLY A 90 -9.69 -22.74 0.76
CA GLY A 90 -9.90 -23.81 1.75
C GLY A 90 -8.87 -24.95 1.68
N GLY A 91 -7.63 -24.66 1.30
CA GLY A 91 -6.56 -25.64 1.12
C GLY A 91 -6.37 -26.12 -0.33
N TYR A 92 -7.24 -25.70 -1.26
CA TYR A 92 -7.15 -26.00 -2.69
C TYR A 92 -6.64 -24.79 -3.48
N PRO A 93 -6.15 -25.00 -4.72
CA PRO A 93 -5.87 -23.89 -5.62
C PRO A 93 -7.05 -22.93 -5.74
N GLY A 94 -6.76 -21.64 -5.57
CA GLY A 94 -7.76 -20.59 -5.60
C GLY A 94 -7.22 -19.29 -6.19
N HIS A 95 -8.13 -18.34 -6.34
CA HIS A 95 -7.84 -16.99 -6.79
C HIS A 95 -8.72 -15.95 -6.09
N LEU A 96 -8.25 -14.71 -6.02
CA LEU A 96 -8.99 -13.59 -5.43
C LEU A 96 -8.68 -12.29 -6.17
N VAL A 97 -9.71 -11.47 -6.38
CA VAL A 97 -9.57 -10.08 -6.83
C VAL A 97 -9.54 -9.16 -5.61
N ILE A 98 -8.52 -8.33 -5.52
CA ILE A 98 -8.36 -7.34 -4.43
C ILE A 98 -8.29 -5.94 -5.04
N PRO A 99 -9.24 -5.04 -4.74
CA PRO A 99 -9.12 -3.62 -5.08
C PRO A 99 -7.90 -3.00 -4.38
N MET A 100 -7.12 -2.21 -5.14
CA MET A 100 -5.86 -1.66 -4.64
C MET A 100 -5.89 -0.14 -4.62
N THR A 101 -5.56 0.44 -3.47
CA THR A 101 -5.25 1.88 -3.36
C THR A 101 -3.86 2.16 -3.91
N ASP A 102 -3.57 3.41 -4.29
CA ASP A 102 -2.23 3.85 -4.67
C ASP A 102 -1.16 3.47 -3.63
N ALA A 103 -1.49 3.57 -2.34
CA ALA A 103 -0.59 3.19 -1.25
C ALA A 103 -0.29 1.69 -1.27
N SER A 104 -1.32 0.86 -1.44
CA SER A 104 -1.19 -0.60 -1.56
C SER A 104 -0.39 -0.99 -2.81
N VAL A 105 -0.63 -0.33 -3.95
CA VAL A 105 0.13 -0.58 -5.20
C VAL A 105 1.60 -0.23 -5.03
N ARG A 106 1.91 0.95 -4.49
CA ARG A 106 3.30 1.36 -4.18
C ARG A 106 3.98 0.32 -3.31
N ARG A 107 3.29 -0.15 -2.27
CA ARG A 107 3.82 -1.13 -1.33
C ARG A 107 4.10 -2.47 -1.99
N TRP A 108 3.16 -2.95 -2.80
CA TRP A 108 3.30 -4.18 -3.57
C TRP A 108 4.49 -4.09 -4.54
N LEU A 109 4.57 -3.02 -5.34
CA LEU A 109 5.67 -2.81 -6.30
C LEU A 109 7.05 -2.79 -5.62
N GLN A 110 7.16 -2.10 -4.48
CA GLN A 110 8.39 -2.08 -3.68
C GLN A 110 8.75 -3.48 -3.18
N GLY A 111 7.78 -4.21 -2.61
CA GLY A 111 8.02 -5.55 -2.07
C GLY A 111 8.32 -6.61 -3.14
N ARG A 112 7.92 -6.36 -4.39
CA ARG A 112 8.22 -7.20 -5.56
C ARG A 112 9.44 -6.73 -6.37
N ASN A 113 10.16 -5.71 -5.89
CA ASN A 113 11.32 -5.11 -6.57
C ASN A 113 11.02 -4.57 -7.99
N LEU A 114 9.81 -4.08 -8.22
CA LEU A 114 9.35 -3.54 -9.50
C LEU A 114 9.55 -2.01 -9.58
N SER A 115 10.76 -1.53 -9.27
CA SER A 115 11.08 -0.09 -9.17
C SER A 115 10.85 0.67 -10.47
N TYR A 116 11.09 0.04 -11.62
CA TYR A 116 10.82 0.66 -12.93
C TYR A 116 9.33 1.00 -13.09
N LEU A 117 8.45 0.05 -12.76
CA LEU A 117 7.01 0.26 -12.85
C LEU A 117 6.52 1.25 -11.80
N TYR A 118 7.10 1.24 -10.59
CA TYR A 118 6.84 2.27 -9.58
C TYR A 118 7.08 3.68 -10.15
N ILE A 119 8.25 3.91 -10.76
CA ILE A 119 8.60 5.22 -11.31
C ILE A 119 7.68 5.59 -12.48
N ARG A 120 7.32 4.61 -13.34
CA ARG A 120 6.38 4.83 -14.45
C ARG A 120 5.00 5.29 -13.96
N LEU A 121 4.47 4.67 -12.91
CA LEU A 121 3.12 4.95 -12.41
C LEU A 121 3.06 6.19 -11.51
N PHE A 122 4.08 6.41 -10.70
CA PHE A 122 4.03 7.38 -9.60
C PHE A 122 5.12 8.45 -9.62
N GLY A 123 6.04 8.38 -10.58
CA GLY A 123 7.20 9.26 -10.66
C GLY A 123 8.34 8.85 -9.72
N MET A 124 9.43 9.62 -9.81
CA MET A 124 10.61 9.44 -8.96
C MET A 124 10.28 9.85 -7.52
N PRO A 125 10.42 8.97 -6.52
CA PRO A 125 10.27 9.37 -5.13
C PRO A 125 11.41 10.33 -4.73
N PRO A 126 11.22 11.16 -3.69
CA PRO A 126 12.30 11.97 -3.16
C PRO A 126 13.46 11.08 -2.73
N GLU A 127 14.68 11.55 -2.95
CA GLU A 127 15.89 10.91 -2.44
C GLU A 127 15.78 10.74 -0.91
N ALA A 128 16.17 9.58 -0.40
CA ALA A 128 16.06 9.28 1.02
C ALA A 128 16.76 10.35 1.86
N GLY A 129 16.01 10.99 2.78
CA GLY A 129 16.52 12.08 3.61
C GLY A 129 16.30 13.48 3.04
N ARG A 130 15.68 13.66 1.87
CA ARG A 130 15.21 14.98 1.42
C ARG A 130 14.04 15.45 2.28
N THR A 131 14.25 16.54 3.01
CA THR A 131 13.18 17.39 3.54
C THR A 131 12.68 18.33 2.45
N GLU A 132 11.39 18.28 2.13
CA GLU A 132 10.75 19.31 1.31
C GLU A 132 10.74 20.65 2.06
N PRO A 133 11.16 21.76 1.44
CA PRO A 133 11.17 23.06 2.10
C PRO A 133 9.74 23.56 2.30
N PHE A 134 9.37 23.80 3.55
CA PHE A 134 8.10 24.42 3.93
C PHE A 134 8.39 25.84 4.45
N SER A 135 7.81 26.85 3.80
CA SER A 135 7.97 28.27 4.18
C SER A 135 6.67 28.79 4.77
N VAL A 136 6.75 29.42 5.95
CA VAL A 136 5.61 30.05 6.63
C VAL A 136 6.00 31.47 7.01
N VAL A 137 5.08 32.41 6.80
CA VAL A 137 5.21 33.77 7.32
C VAL A 137 4.62 33.81 8.73
N LEU A 138 5.43 34.19 9.72
CA LEU A 138 5.03 34.31 11.12
C LEU A 138 5.18 35.77 11.58
N PRO A 139 4.35 36.23 12.53
CA PRO A 139 4.58 37.50 13.20
C PRO A 139 5.98 37.58 13.85
N ASN A 140 6.57 38.77 13.88
CA ASN A 140 7.93 38.97 14.40
C ASN A 140 8.09 38.47 15.84
N ASP A 141 7.12 38.75 16.71
CA ASP A 141 7.18 38.36 18.12
C ASP A 141 7.20 36.84 18.31
N LEU A 142 6.49 36.10 17.45
CA LEU A 142 6.48 34.63 17.47
C LEU A 142 7.80 34.08 16.95
N THR A 143 8.34 34.69 15.90
CA THR A 143 9.61 34.31 15.30
C THR A 143 10.75 34.47 16.31
N GLU A 144 10.81 35.59 17.02
CA GLU A 144 11.79 35.83 18.11
C GLU A 144 11.69 34.79 19.23
N LYS A 145 10.47 34.44 19.64
CA LYS A 145 10.23 33.41 20.68
C LYS A 145 10.75 32.04 20.23
N ILE A 146 10.53 31.67 18.97
CA ILE A 146 11.00 30.41 18.39
C ILE A 146 12.53 30.38 18.39
N PHE A 147 13.19 31.43 17.87
CA PHE A 147 14.65 31.52 17.84
C PHE A 147 15.25 31.43 19.25
N ARG A 148 14.67 32.16 20.21
CA ARG A 148 15.14 32.14 21.60
C ARG A 148 15.02 30.75 22.23
N LYS A 149 13.90 30.05 22.03
CA LYS A 149 13.72 28.70 22.56
C LYS A 149 14.67 27.68 21.92
N ALA A 150 14.79 27.70 20.60
CA ALA A 150 15.75 26.84 19.88
C ALA A 150 17.19 27.06 20.38
N SER A 151 17.59 28.32 20.58
CA SER A 151 18.91 28.66 21.13
C SER A 151 19.10 28.23 22.59
N THR A 152 18.05 28.33 23.43
CA THR A 152 18.12 27.89 24.84
C THR A 152 18.29 26.37 24.94
N GLU A 153 17.67 25.64 24.01
CA GLU A 153 17.75 24.18 23.92
C GLU A 153 18.96 23.68 23.11
N ASN A 154 19.79 24.60 22.58
CA ASN A 154 20.97 24.30 21.74
C ASN A 154 20.65 23.41 20.52
N ILE A 155 19.49 23.64 19.89
CA ILE A 155 19.07 22.94 18.67
C ILE A 155 18.75 23.93 17.55
N SER A 156 18.74 23.44 16.31
CA SER A 156 18.33 24.27 15.17
C SER A 156 16.83 24.60 15.25
N VAL A 157 16.46 25.76 14.71
CA VAL A 157 15.05 26.18 14.61
C VAL A 157 14.20 25.14 13.90
N GLN A 158 14.74 24.50 12.86
CA GLN A 158 14.06 23.44 12.13
C GLN A 158 13.73 22.24 13.02
N ILE A 159 14.69 21.80 13.85
CA ILE A 159 14.47 20.69 14.79
C ILE A 159 13.45 21.09 15.84
N TRP A 160 13.58 22.31 16.39
CA TRP A 160 12.66 22.81 17.41
C TRP A 160 11.21 22.89 16.90
N VAL A 161 11.01 23.48 15.71
CA VAL A 161 9.69 23.58 15.05
C VAL A 161 9.16 22.18 14.71
N GLY A 162 10.02 21.29 14.19
CA GLY A 162 9.64 19.91 13.88
C GLY A 162 9.15 19.14 15.12
N ASN A 163 9.82 19.31 16.26
CA ASN A 163 9.42 18.71 17.53
C ASN A 163 8.09 19.27 18.03
N LEU A 164 7.89 20.59 17.95
CA LEU A 164 6.64 21.24 18.34
C LEU A 164 5.45 20.73 17.48
N LEU A 165 5.61 20.69 16.16
CA LEU A 165 4.58 20.20 15.24
C LEU A 165 4.27 18.73 15.49
N ARG A 166 5.29 17.90 15.74
CA ARG A 166 5.08 16.49 16.06
C ARG A 166 4.32 16.30 17.37
N ALA A 167 4.66 17.04 18.41
CA ALA A 167 3.99 16.96 19.71
C ALA A 167 2.52 17.40 19.63
N THR A 168 2.22 18.47 18.88
CA THR A 168 0.84 18.96 18.68
C THR A 168 -0.01 17.97 17.90
N LEU A 169 0.51 17.42 16.79
CA LEU A 169 -0.21 16.41 16.00
C LEU A 169 -0.43 15.09 16.75
N GLN A 170 0.46 14.71 17.66
CA GLN A 170 0.25 13.54 18.52
C GLN A 170 -0.86 13.75 19.54
N HIS A 171 -0.97 14.97 20.09
CA HIS A 171 -2.00 15.30 21.07
C HIS A 171 -3.41 15.41 20.45
N GLU A 172 -3.52 15.82 19.18
CA GLU A 172 -4.80 15.83 18.45
C GLU A 172 -5.35 14.43 18.18
N ASN A 173 -4.47 13.45 17.96
CA ASN A 173 -4.88 12.05 17.74
C ASN A 173 -5.28 11.33 19.04
N GLY A 174 -4.75 11.74 20.20
CA GLY A 174 -5.08 11.13 21.50
C GLY A 174 -6.42 11.58 22.12
N HIS A 175 -7.07 12.62 21.59
CA HIS A 175 -8.34 13.14 22.15
C HIS A 175 -9.60 12.52 21.54
N LYS A 176 -9.46 11.60 20.58
CA LYS A 176 -10.60 10.87 19.98
C LYS A 176 -11.03 9.62 20.74
N ASP A 177 -10.29 9.18 21.77
CA ASP A 177 -10.48 7.88 22.43
C ASP A 177 -11.09 7.94 23.85
N THR A 178 -11.68 9.06 24.26
CA THR A 178 -12.48 9.12 25.50
C THR A 178 -13.98 9.15 25.19
N PRO A 179 -14.70 8.02 25.34
CA PRO A 179 -16.16 8.04 25.27
C PRO A 179 -16.72 8.72 26.52
N SER A 180 -17.61 9.68 26.31
CA SER A 180 -18.57 10.12 27.34
C SER A 180 -19.71 9.12 27.46
#